data_AF-A0A7J3JNZ4-F1
#
_entry.id   AF-A0A7J3JNZ4-F1
#
_cell.length_a   1.000
_cell.length_b   1.000
_cell.length_c   1.000
_cell.angle_alpha   90.00
_cell.angle_beta   90.00
_cell.angle_gamma   90.00
#
_symmetry.space_group_name_H-M   'P 1'
#
loop_
_entity.id
_entity.type
_entity.pdbx_description
1 polymer ?
#
loop_
_entity_poly.entity_id
_entity_poly.type
_entity_poly.pdbx_seq_one_letter_code
_entity_poly.pdbx_strand_id
1 'polypeptide(L)' 'MPVHIAIIPDGNRRWARAHGLDPLEGHRYGYEKMRDVLQWIYDLGIKIVTVYAMSYENC' A
#
# COMPACT_ATOMS: atom_id res chain seq x y z
N MET A 1 -13.26 -1.05 -17.92
CA MET A 1 -12.79 -1.29 -16.55
C MET A 1 -11.58 -2.22 -16.62
N PRO A 2 -10.47 -1.96 -15.91
CA PRO A 2 -9.35 -2.89 -15.80
C PRO A 2 -9.79 -4.22 -15.18
N VAL A 3 -9.18 -5.33 -15.59
CA VAL A 3 -9.45 -6.65 -15.00
C VAL A 3 -8.46 -7.03 -13.89
N HIS A 4 -7.31 -6.33 -13.85
CA HIS A 4 -6.22 -6.55 -12.91
C HIS A 4 -5.52 -5.22 -12.61
N ILE A 5 -5.22 -4.99 -11.33
CA ILE A 5 -4.42 -3.86 -10.85
C ILE A 5 -3.19 -4.37 -10.11
N ALA A 6 -2.02 -3.79 -10.40
CA ALA A 6 -0.81 -4.00 -9.62
C ALA A 6 -0.47 -2.73 -8.82
N ILE A 7 -0.08 -2.90 -7.56
CA ILE A 7 0.24 -1.81 -6.64
C ILE A 7 1.64 -2.04 -6.07
N ILE A 8 2.49 -1.02 -6.15
CA ILE A 8 3.77 -0.96 -5.47
C ILE A 8 3.64 0.09 -4.38
N PRO A 9 3.47 -0.31 -3.10
CA PRO A 9 3.40 0.63 -1.99
C PRO A 9 4.78 1.25 -1.76
N ASP A 10 4.86 2.57 -1.70
CA ASP A 10 6.09 3.30 -1.45
C ASP A 10 5.80 4.54 -0.59
N GLY A 11 6.82 5.04 0.10
CA GLY A 11 6.76 6.32 0.80
C GLY A 11 6.43 6.24 2.28
N ASN A 12 6.06 5.07 2.84
CA ASN A 12 5.68 4.91 4.25
C ASN A 12 6.70 5.56 5.23
N ARG A 13 7.99 5.29 5.05
CA ARG A 13 9.06 5.86 5.88
C ARG A 13 9.23 7.38 5.69
N ARG A 14 9.07 7.88 4.46
CA ARG A 14 9.14 9.33 4.14
C ARG A 14 7.95 10.06 4.75
N TRP A 15 6.76 9.47 4.66
CA TRP A 15 5.54 10.00 5.25
C TRP A 15 5.64 10.06 6.77
N ALA A 16 6.12 8.99 7.44
CA ALA A 16 6.33 9.00 8.89
C ALA A 16 7.28 10.12 9.33
N ARG A 17 8.43 10.28 8.65
CA ARG A 17 9.39 11.37 8.94
C ARG A 17 8.78 12.75 8.78
N ALA A 18 7.98 12.98 7.73
CA ALA A 18 7.30 14.25 7.50
C ALA A 18 6.28 14.59 8.61
N HIS A 19 5.79 13.59 9.34
CA HIS A 19 4.84 13.75 10.45
C HIS A 19 5.50 13.61 11.83
N GLY A 20 6.84 13.51 11.91
CA GLY A 20 7.55 13.33 13.18
C GLY A 20 7.28 11.98 13.86
N LEU A 21 6.86 10.97 13.10
CA LEU A 21 6.53 9.62 13.60
C LEU A 21 7.67 8.64 13.35
N ASP A 22 7.66 7.54 14.12
CA ASP A 22 8.54 6.40 13.89
C ASP A 22 8.26 5.74 12.52
N PRO A 23 9.28 5.25 11.79
CA PRO A 23 9.08 4.54 10.53
C PRO A 23 8.05 3.40 10.60
N LEU A 24 7.98 2.66 11.72
CA LEU A 24 7.02 1.57 11.91
C LEU A 24 5.57 2.07 11.86
N GLU A 25 5.30 3.25 12.43
CA GLU A 25 3.98 3.89 12.32
C GLU A 25 3.65 4.20 10.86
N GLY A 26 4.62 4.65 10.07
CA GLY A 26 4.44 4.84 8.62
C GLY A 26 4.01 3.56 7.91
N HIS A 27 4.58 2.40 8.28
CA HIS A 27 4.15 1.11 7.74
C HIS A 27 2.73 0.73 8.20
N ARG A 28 2.37 1.01 9.46
CA ARG A 28 1.01 0.80 9.99
C ARG A 28 -0.04 1.62 9.24
N TYR A 29 0.20 2.93 9.06
CA TYR A 29 -0.67 3.80 8.28
C TYR A 29 -0.74 3.38 6.80
N GLY A 30 0.38 2.98 6.22
CA GLY A 30 0.41 2.44 4.85
C GLY A 30 -0.44 1.18 4.68
N TYR A 31 -0.44 0.28 5.68
CA TYR A 31 -1.29 -0.90 5.70
C TYR A 31 -2.78 -0.54 5.81
N GLU A 32 -3.15 0.35 6.72
CA GLU A 32 -4.53 0.83 6.85
C GLU A 32 -5.01 1.45 5.53
N LYS A 33 -4.17 2.28 4.90
CA LYS A 33 -4.51 2.88 3.61
C LYS A 33 -4.67 1.86 2.49
N MET A 34 -3.85 0.80 2.50
CA MET A 34 -3.98 -0.29 1.54
C MET A 34 -5.34 -0.99 1.67
N ARG A 35 -5.87 -1.15 2.89
CA ARG A 35 -7.20 -1.75 3.09
C ARG A 35 -8.29 -0.92 2.41
N ASP A 36 -8.25 0.41 2.56
CA ASP A 36 -9.20 1.30 1.86
C ASP A 36 -9.09 1.15 0.34
N VAL A 37 -7.86 1.13 -0.19
CA VAL A 37 -7.62 1.01 -1.63
C VAL A 37 -8.16 -0.32 -2.16
N LEU A 38 -7.94 -1.43 -1.46
CA LEU A 38 -8.48 -2.73 -1.83
C LEU A 38 -10.02 -2.75 -1.80
N GLN A 39 -10.64 -2.06 -0.85
CA GLN A 39 -12.10 -1.92 -0.81
C GLN A 39 -12.61 -1.15 -2.04
N TRP A 40 -11.98 -0.05 -2.40
CA TRP A 40 -12.37 0.72 -3.59
C TRP A 40 -12.23 -0.11 -4.87
N ILE A 41 -11.15 -0.89 -5.00
CA ILE A 41 -10.93 -1.77 -6.14
C ILE A 41 -12.01 -2.85 -6.21
N TYR A 42 -12.40 -3.41 -5.06
CA TYR A 42 -13.48 -4.38 -4.96
C TYR A 42 -14.83 -3.77 -5.39
N ASP A 43 -15.14 -2.57 -4.91
CA ASP A 43 -16.38 -1.85 -5.25
C ASP A 43 -16.48 -1.53 -6.75
N LEU A 44 -15.33 -1.36 -7.42
CA LEU A 44 -15.23 -1.20 -8.88
C LEU A 44 -15.40 -2.51 -9.67
N GLY A 45 -15.59 -3.65 -8.98
CA GLY A 45 -15.79 -4.97 -9.59
C GLY A 45 -14.53 -5.62 -10.14
N ILE A 46 -13.35 -5.14 -9.75
CA ILE A 46 -12.05 -5.64 -10.22
C ILE A 46 -11.63 -6.79 -9.31
N LYS A 47 -11.41 -7.97 -9.90
CA LYS A 47 -11.25 -9.23 -9.14
C LYS A 47 -9.80 -9.62 -8.85
N ILE A 48 -8.84 -9.01 -9.54
CA ILE A 48 -7.43 -9.38 -9.44
C ILE A 48 -6.63 -8.17 -8.99
N VAL A 49 -5.91 -8.32 -7.88
CA VAL A 49 -4.96 -7.33 -7.38
C VAL A 49 -3.64 -8.00 -7.03
N THR A 50 -2.53 -7.40 -7.44
CA THR A 50 -1.18 -7.79 -7.02
C THR A 50 -0.57 -6.66 -6.23
N VAL A 51 -0.06 -6.95 -5.03
CA VAL A 51 0.63 -5.97 -4.18
C VAL A 51 2.08 -6.39 -4.01
N TYR A 52 3.00 -5.50 -4.36
CA TYR A 52 4.44 -5.73 -4.19
C TYR A 52 4.86 -5.37 -2.76
N ALA A 53 4.81 -6.35 -1.85
CA ALA A 53 5.00 -6.10 -0.43
C ALA A 53 6.48 -5.95 -0.01
N MET A 54 7.41 -6.67 -0.65
CA MET A 54 8.83 -6.66 -0.30
C MET A 54 9.68 -7.10 -1.49
N SER A 55 10.88 -6.53 -1.61
CA SER A 55 11.90 -6.96 -2.59
C SER A 55 13.06 -7.65 -1.89
N TYR A 56 13.85 -8.40 -2.66
CA TYR A 56 15.07 -9.03 -2.16
C TYR A 56 16.09 -8.02 -1.64
N GLU A 57 16.21 -6.86 -2.29
CA GLU A 57 17.12 -5.78 -1.89
C GLU A 57 16.66 -5.05 -0.61
N ASN A 58 15.43 -5.28 -0.17
CA ASN A 58 14.85 -4.66 1.03
C ASN A 58 14.84 -5.61 2.25
N CYS A 59 15.36 -6.83 2.12
CA CYS A 59 15.60 -7.77 3.24
C CYS A 59 16.93 -7.50 3.95
#